data_AF-A0A1X7AR22-F1
#
_entry.id   AF-A0A1X7AR22-F1
#
_cell.length_a   1.000
_cell.length_b   1.000
_cell.length_c   1.000
_cell.angle_alpha   90.00
_cell.angle_beta   90.00
_cell.angle_gamma   90.00
#
_symmetry.space_group_name_H-M   'P 1'
#
loop_
_entity.id
_entity.type
_entity.pdbx_description
1 polymer ?
#
loop_
_entity_poly.entity_id
_entity_poly.type
_entity_poly.pdbx_seq_one_letter_code
_entity_poly.pdbx_strand_id
1 'polypeptide(L)'
;MEVNAQNIKQLRQERAWTQQHLADACGLSLRTVQRAENYGNCSLDTLQALASVFEVEIVQLKLVPPPRPDNDSELPEVDQTLKYKVGGLVAAALILGFTGGYLAAAGAG
;
A
#
# COMPACT_ATOMS: atom_id res chain seq x y z
N MET A 1 20.93 -2.82 2.85
CA MET A 1 20.03 -2.86 1.69
C MET A 1 18.73 -2.19 2.08
N GLU A 2 18.26 -1.21 1.31
CA GLU A 2 16.94 -0.61 1.56
C GLU A 2 15.83 -1.61 1.23
N VAL A 3 14.92 -1.82 2.17
CA VAL A 3 13.83 -2.79 2.09
C VAL A 3 12.50 -2.15 2.44
N ASN A 4 11.42 -2.69 1.86
CA ASN A 4 10.08 -2.23 2.15
C ASN A 4 9.62 -2.78 3.51
N ALA A 5 9.86 -1.98 4.55
CA ALA A 5 9.51 -2.32 5.93
C ALA A 5 8.02 -2.60 6.13
N GLN A 6 7.15 -1.88 5.42
CA GLN A 6 5.69 -2.09 5.51
C GLN A 6 5.29 -3.43 4.93
N ASN A 7 5.89 -3.84 3.81
CA ASN A 7 5.60 -5.14 3.20
C ASN A 7 6.00 -6.30 4.13
N ILE A 8 7.19 -6.23 4.73
CA ILE A 8 7.66 -7.23 5.71
C ILE A 8 6.67 -7.35 6.89
N LYS A 9 6.25 -6.20 7.43
CA LYS A 9 5.29 -6.14 8.54
C LYS A 9 3.92 -6.72 8.15
N GLN A 10 3.45 -6.41 6.95
CA GLN A 10 2.19 -6.93 6.41
C GLN A 10 2.23 -8.45 6.26
N LEU A 11 3.24 -8.99 5.57
CA LEU A 11 3.42 -10.44 5.37
C LEU A 11 3.50 -11.20 6.69
N ARG A 12 4.10 -10.61 7.72
CA ARG A 12 4.12 -11.17 9.07
C ARG A 12 2.73 -11.18 9.71
N GLN A 13 1.98 -10.09 9.58
CA GLN A 13 0.64 -9.96 10.16
C GLN A 13 -0.38 -10.86 9.47
N GLU A 14 -0.29 -11.03 8.14
CA GLU A 14 -1.13 -11.95 7.37
C GLU A 14 -0.98 -13.40 7.85
N ARG A 15 0.21 -13.77 8.35
CA ARG A 15 0.49 -15.07 8.96
C ARG A 15 0.19 -15.14 10.47
N ALA A 16 -0.37 -14.08 11.05
CA ALA A 16 -0.61 -13.93 12.49
C ALA A 16 0.66 -14.13 13.35
N TRP A 17 1.83 -13.76 12.83
CA TRP A 17 3.11 -13.94 13.53
C TRP A 17 3.49 -12.74 14.38
N THR A 18 4.08 -13.01 15.54
CA THR A 18 4.79 -12.00 16.33
C THR A 18 6.16 -11.73 15.70
N GLN A 19 6.81 -10.62 16.05
CA GLN A 19 8.19 -10.37 15.60
C GLN A 19 9.16 -11.47 16.07
N GLN A 20 8.90 -12.06 17.25
CA GLN A 20 9.67 -13.19 17.75
C GLN A 20 9.46 -14.43 16.89
N HIS A 21 8.21 -14.78 16.55
CA HIS A 21 7.93 -15.92 15.66
C HIS A 21 8.60 -15.78 14.30
N LEU A 22 8.60 -14.58 13.71
CA LEU A 22 9.30 -14.34 12.44
C LEU A 22 10.82 -14.51 12.60
N ALA A 23 11.39 -14.02 13.71
CA ALA A 23 12.81 -14.17 13.99
C ALA A 23 13.20 -15.65 14.09
N ASP A 24 12.42 -16.43 14.84
CA ASP A 24 12.64 -17.86 15.03
C ASP A 24 12.50 -18.62 13.70
N ALA A 25 11.47 -18.31 12.89
CA ALA A 25 11.25 -18.93 11.58
C ALA A 25 12.39 -18.65 10.58
N CYS A 26 12.94 -17.43 10.58
CA CYS A 26 14.05 -17.04 9.72
C CYS A 26 15.43 -17.44 10.26
N GLY A 27 15.54 -17.95 11.49
CA GLY A 27 16.83 -18.17 12.15
C GLY A 27 17.60 -16.86 12.40
N LEU A 28 16.88 -15.76 12.62
CA LEU A 28 17.44 -14.43 12.84
C LEU A 28 17.26 -13.99 14.30
N SER A 29 18.00 -12.96 14.74
CA SER A 29 17.73 -12.33 16.03
C SER A 29 16.47 -11.45 15.97
N LEU A 30 15.73 -11.34 17.08
CA LEU A 30 14.61 -10.41 17.20
C LEU A 30 15.01 -8.97 16.82
N ARG A 31 16.20 -8.53 17.21
CA ARG A 31 16.74 -7.20 16.88
C ARG A 31 16.92 -7.02 15.37
N THR A 32 17.29 -8.07 14.65
CA THR A 32 17.42 -8.04 13.18
C THR A 32 16.06 -7.82 12.53
N VAL A 33 15.04 -8.57 12.96
CA VAL A 33 13.66 -8.40 12.47
C VAL A 33 13.11 -7.02 12.79
N GLN A 34 13.27 -6.56 14.04
CA GLN A 34 12.86 -5.21 14.45
C GLN A 34 13.55 -4.13 13.62
N ARG A 35 14.84 -4.28 13.31
CA ARG A 35 15.55 -3.32 12.47
C ARG A 35 15.02 -3.30 11.03
N ALA A 36 14.71 -4.47 10.48
CA ALA A 36 14.12 -4.57 9.14
C ALA A 36 12.73 -3.91 9.10
N GLU A 37 11.87 -4.14 10.10
CA GLU A 37 10.51 -3.57 10.16
C GLU A 37 10.44 -2.10 10.57
N ASN A 38 11.40 -1.59 11.36
CA ASN A 38 11.34 -0.22 11.88
C ASN A 38 12.19 0.76 11.06
N TYR A 39 13.34 0.32 10.53
CA TYR A 39 14.29 1.19 9.83
C TYR A 39 14.39 0.90 8.32
N GLY A 40 13.75 -0.15 7.82
CA GLY A 40 13.75 -0.47 6.39
C GLY A 40 15.14 -0.77 5.83
N ASN A 41 16.03 -1.36 6.64
CA ASN A 41 17.38 -1.74 6.20
C ASN A 41 17.84 -3.05 6.83
N CYS A 42 18.40 -3.96 6.01
CA CYS A 42 19.03 -5.20 6.46
C CYS A 42 20.15 -5.67 5.51
N SER A 43 20.85 -6.76 5.85
CA SER A 43 21.83 -7.40 4.95
C SER A 43 21.13 -8.19 3.84
N LEU A 44 21.86 -8.53 2.78
CA LEU A 44 21.33 -9.41 1.71
C LEU A 44 20.91 -10.77 2.30
N ASP A 45 21.72 -11.36 3.16
CA ASP A 45 21.43 -12.66 3.78
C ASP A 45 20.16 -12.60 4.63
N THR A 46 19.96 -11.50 5.37
CA THR A 46 18.73 -11.27 6.12
C THR A 46 17.52 -11.19 5.18
N LEU A 47 17.67 -10.48 4.06
CA LEU A 47 16.62 -10.33 3.07
C LEU A 47 16.27 -11.67 2.39
N GLN A 48 17.28 -12.50 2.11
CA GLN A 48 17.10 -13.85 1.59
C GLN A 48 16.37 -14.76 2.57
N ALA A 49 16.73 -14.72 3.85
CA ALA A 49 16.06 -15.50 4.89
C ALA A 49 14.58 -15.09 5.08
N LEU A 50 14.29 -13.78 5.00
CA LEU A 50 12.92 -13.29 5.03
C LEU A 50 12.15 -13.73 3.78
N ALA A 51 12.74 -13.59 2.59
CA ALA A 51 12.13 -13.99 1.33
C ALA A 51 11.83 -15.50 1.29
N SER A 52 12.74 -16.34 1.79
CA SER A 52 12.55 -17.79 1.82
C SER A 52 11.42 -18.21 2.76
N VAL A 53 11.36 -17.64 3.98
CA VAL A 53 10.31 -17.96 4.96
C VAL A 53 8.95 -17.44 4.52
N PHE A 54 8.92 -16.30 3.82
CA PHE A 54 7.70 -15.77 3.25
C PHE A 54 7.32 -16.38 1.90
N GLU A 55 8.15 -17.24 1.32
CA GLU A 55 7.94 -17.86 0.00
C GLU A 55 7.67 -16.80 -1.09
N VAL A 56 8.40 -15.69 -1.04
CA VAL A 56 8.31 -14.58 -1.99
C VAL A 56 9.64 -14.33 -2.67
N GLU A 57 9.61 -13.68 -3.83
CA GLU A 57 10.85 -13.22 -4.47
C GLU A 57 11.47 -12.04 -3.72
N ILE A 58 12.81 -11.98 -3.68
CA ILE A 58 13.58 -10.91 -3.03
C ILE A 58 13.17 -9.52 -3.53
N VAL A 59 12.83 -9.40 -4.81
CA VAL A 59 12.42 -8.13 -5.43
C VAL A 59 11.15 -7.56 -4.82
N GLN A 60 10.27 -8.40 -4.27
CA GLN A 60 9.03 -7.97 -3.62
C GLN A 60 9.30 -7.30 -2.26
N LEU A 61 10.41 -7.67 -1.60
CA LEU A 61 10.81 -7.10 -0.31
C LEU A 61 11.74 -5.89 -0.46
N LYS A 62 12.37 -5.71 -1.63
CA LYS A 62 13.29 -4.59 -1.89
C LYS A 62 12.52 -3.29 -2.11
N LEU A 63 13.04 -2.19 -1.56
CA LEU A 63 12.52 -0.88 -1.92
C LEU A 63 13.05 -0.53 -3.33
N VAL A 64 12.15 -0.47 -4.31
CA VAL A 64 12.47 0.06 -5.64
C VAL A 64 12.03 1.53 -5.63
N PRO A 65 12.96 2.50 -5.56
CA PRO A 65 12.59 3.90 -5.73
C PRO A 65 11.95 4.08 -7.11
N PRO A 66 10.94 4.96 -7.25
CA PRO A 66 10.31 5.20 -8.55
C PRO A 66 11.39 5.57 -9.57
N PRO A 67 11.27 5.11 -10.83
CA PRO A 67 12.21 5.50 -11.88
C PRO A 67 12.29 7.02 -11.86
N ARG A 68 13.51 7.53 -11.65
CA ARG A 68 13.74 8.97 -11.74
C ARG A 68 13.37 9.35 -13.17
N PRO A 69 12.56 10.39 -13.41
CA PRO A 69 12.31 10.82 -14.77
C PRO A 69 13.66 11.20 -15.37
N ASP A 70 14.11 10.40 -16.35
CA ASP A 70 15.28 10.71 -17.15
C ASP A 70 14.95 12.03 -17.85
N ASN A 71 15.71 13.06 -17.51
CA ASN A 71 15.44 14.42 -17.91
C ASN A 71 15.94 14.63 -19.35
N ASP A 72 15.32 13.95 -20.32
CA ASP A 72 15.46 14.20 -21.76
C ASP A 72 14.12 13.86 -22.45
N SER A 73 13.18 14.82 -22.44
CA SER A 73 12.09 15.01 -23.44
C SER A 73 11.24 13.80 -23.90
N GLU A 74 10.10 13.57 -23.24
CA GLU A 74 8.73 13.47 -23.84
C GLU A 74 7.75 13.07 -22.73
N LEU A 75 6.81 13.96 -22.41
CA LEU A 75 5.72 13.68 -21.47
C LEU A 75 4.81 12.62 -22.10
N PRO A 76 4.44 11.53 -21.41
CA PRO A 76 3.33 10.72 -21.87
C PRO A 76 2.08 11.59 -21.87
N GLU A 77 1.46 11.81 -23.03
CA GLU A 77 0.15 12.44 -23.12
C GLU A 77 -0.81 11.65 -22.21
N VAL A 78 -1.20 12.28 -21.10
CA VAL A 78 -2.13 11.68 -20.16
C VAL A 78 -3.50 11.68 -20.81
N ASP A 79 -3.99 10.52 -21.25
CA ASP A 79 -5.40 10.35 -21.60
C ASP A 79 -6.22 10.46 -20.30
N GLN A 80 -6.63 11.69 -20.01
CA GLN A 80 -7.28 12.16 -18.80
C GLN A 80 -8.73 11.70 -18.67
N THR A 81 -9.20 10.81 -19.55
CA THR A 81 -10.60 10.39 -19.65
C THR A 81 -10.98 9.24 -18.73
N LEU A 82 -10.02 8.43 -18.25
CA LEU A 82 -10.35 7.17 -17.57
C LEU A 82 -10.53 7.25 -16.05
N LYS A 83 -9.96 8.27 -15.38
CA LYS A 83 -10.12 8.44 -13.91
C LYS A 83 -11.43 9.11 -13.51
N TYR A 84 -12.02 9.95 -14.37
CA TYR A 84 -13.20 10.75 -14.02
C TYR A 84 -14.55 10.06 -14.28
N LYS A 85 -14.58 8.90 -14.95
CA LYS A 85 -15.82 8.14 -15.14
C LYS A 85 -16.25 7.30 -13.93
N VAL A 86 -15.32 6.83 -13.10
CA VAL A 86 -15.66 6.01 -11.92
C VAL A 86 -15.87 6.88 -10.67
N GLY A 87 -15.14 8.00 -10.54
CA GLY A 87 -15.33 8.95 -9.43
C GLY A 87 -16.53 9.89 -9.58
N GLY A 88 -17.02 10.14 -10.80
CA GLY A 88 -18.10 11.09 -11.07
C GLY A 88 -19.53 10.58 -10.82
N LEU A 89 -19.76 9.26 -10.85
CA LEU A 89 -21.12 8.70 -10.71
C LEU A 89 -21.64 8.68 -9.27
N VAL A 90 -20.76 8.59 -8.27
CA VAL A 90 -21.16 8.53 -6.85
C VAL A 90 -21.62 9.90 -6.33
N ALA A 91 -21.02 10.99 -6.82
CA ALA A 91 -21.33 12.35 -6.34
C ALA A 91 -22.69 12.88 -6.84
N ALA A 92 -23.13 12.50 -8.03
CA ALA A 92 -24.39 12.98 -8.61
C ALA A 92 -25.66 12.37 -7.97
N ALA A 93 -25.56 11.16 -7.38
CA ALA A 93 -26.72 10.46 -6.82
C ALA A 93 -27.15 10.97 -5.43
N LEU A 94 -26.27 11.65 -4.68
CA LEU A 94 -26.58 12.13 -3.34
C LEU A 94 -27.15 13.56 -3.29
N ILE A 95 -27.04 14.32 -4.40
CA ILE A 95 -27.49 15.73 -4.46
C ILE A 95 -28.94 15.85 -4.97
N LEU A 96 -29.49 14.86 -5.67
CA LEU A 96 -30.88 14.90 -6.14
C LEU A 96 -31.91 14.28 -5.18
N GLY A 97 -31.47 13.73 -4.04
CA GLY A 97 -32.36 13.11 -3.04
C GLY A 97 -32.88 14.04 -1.94
N PHE A 98 -32.36 15.27 -1.81
CA PHE A 98 -32.61 16.09 -0.62
C PHE A 98 -33.46 17.37 -0.86
N THR A 99 -33.75 17.73 -2.10
CA THR A 99 -34.55 18.92 -2.46
C THR A 99 -35.99 18.63 -2.89
N GLY A 100 -36.44 17.37 -2.84
CA GLY A 100 -37.83 16.98 -3.17
C GLY A 100 -38.79 16.90 -1.98
N GLY A 101 -38.30 16.89 -0.74
CA GLY A 101 -39.11 16.61 0.45
C GLY A 101 -39.66 17.84 1.19
N TYR A 102 -39.19 19.06 0.89
CA TYR A 102 -39.48 20.23 1.74
C TYR A 102 -40.53 21.21 1.18
N LEU A 103 -41.06 20.99 -0.04
CA LEU A 103 -42.04 21.90 -0.65
C LEU A 103 -43.50 21.41 -0.60
N ALA A 104 -43.78 20.29 0.06
CA ALA A 104 -45.15 19.75 0.17
C ALA A 104 -45.83 19.98 1.55
N ALA A 105 -45.40 20.98 2.32
CA ALA A 105 -45.95 21.24 3.66
C ALA A 105 -46.22 22.72 4.00
N ALA A 106 -46.44 23.57 2.99
CA ALA A 106 -46.87 24.96 3.19
C ALA A 106 -47.93 25.35 2.16
N GLY A 107 -49.16 24.86 2.35
CA GLY A 107 -50.28 25.17 1.44
C GLY A 107 -51.54 24.37 1.72
N ALA A 108 -51.97 24.27 2.98
CA ALA A 108 -53.32 23.85 3.35
C ALA A 108 -53.65 24.44 4.73
N GLY A 109 -54.38 25.56 4.73
CA GLY A 109 -54.81 26.29 5.91
C GLY A 109 -55.43 27.61 5.49
#